data_AF-A0A3P6CEI7-F1
#
_entry.id   AF-A0A3P6CEI7-F1
#
_cell.length_a   1.000
_cell.length_b   1.000
_cell.length_c   1.000
_cell.angle_alpha   90.00
_cell.angle_beta   90.00
_cell.angle_gamma   90.00
#
_symmetry.space_group_name_H-M   'P 1'
#
loop_
_entity.id
_entity.type
_entity.pdbx_description
1 polymer ?
#
loop_
_entity_poly.entity_id
_entity_poly.type
_entity_poly.pdbx_seq_one_letter_code
_entity_poly.pdbx_strand_id
1 'polypeptide(L)'
;MILTYVGERVLKADIITGSHVGHEVLIPRIIFLHDGTKLPFTLRRRQFPIRLCYAMTINKSQRQSLKEVLSYLPKPVFAHE
;
A
#
# COMPACT_ATOMS: atom_id res chain seq x y z
N MET A 1 2.16 4.91 -8.53
CA MET A 1 2.08 6.37 -8.38
C MET A 1 3.38 6.87 -7.80
N ILE A 2 3.79 8.10 -8.09
CA ILE A 2 4.93 8.77 -7.43
C ILE A 2 4.39 9.95 -6.64
N LEU A 3 4.84 10.09 -5.40
CA LEU A 3 4.43 11.19 -4.52
C LEU A 3 5.13 12.49 -4.95
N THR A 4 4.36 13.53 -5.23
CA THR A 4 4.89 14.84 -5.68
C THR A 4 4.87 15.88 -4.57
N TYR A 5 3.93 15.77 -3.61
CA TYR A 5 3.84 16.68 -2.47
C TYR A 5 3.24 16.01 -1.23
N VAL A 6 3.78 16.36 -0.06
CA VAL A 6 3.31 15.93 1.25
C VAL A 6 2.70 17.10 1.99
N GLY A 7 1.38 17.12 2.08
CA GLY A 7 0.65 18.07 2.93
C GLY A 7 0.21 17.43 4.25
N GLU A 8 -0.20 18.27 5.20
CA GLU A 8 -0.66 17.82 6.51
C GLU A 8 -1.95 16.97 6.42
N ARG A 9 -2.85 17.31 5.50
CA ARG A 9 -4.18 16.69 5.37
C ARG A 9 -4.37 15.88 4.10
N VAL A 10 -3.56 16.16 3.07
CA VAL A 10 -3.67 15.61 1.72
C VAL A 10 -2.28 15.35 1.16
N LEU A 11 -2.13 14.25 0.44
CA LEU A 11 -0.96 13.97 -0.38
C LEU A 11 -1.28 14.21 -1.85
N LYS A 12 -0.28 14.64 -2.62
CA LYS A 12 -0.36 14.67 -4.09
C LYS A 12 0.53 13.59 -4.67
N ALA A 13 0.03 12.91 -5.70
CA ALA A 13 0.79 11.90 -6.40
C ALA A 13 0.41 11.86 -7.88
N ASP A 14 1.38 11.52 -8.72
CA ASP A 14 1.15 11.29 -10.15
C ASP A 14 1.00 9.80 -10.43
N ILE A 15 0.07 9.47 -11.31
CA ILE A 15 -0.13 8.10 -11.79
C ILE A 15 0.96 7.78 -12.82
N ILE A 16 1.72 6.71 -12.58
CA ILE A 16 2.85 6.30 -13.43
C ILE A 16 2.55 5.07 -14.30
N THR A 17 1.39 4.42 -14.09
CA THR A 17 0.99 3.21 -14.82
C THR A 17 -0.53 3.17 -15.03
N GLY A 18 -0.99 2.45 -16.07
CA GLY A 18 -2.42 2.25 -16.37
C GLY A 18 -3.00 3.26 -17.38
N SER A 19 -4.33 3.36 -17.43
CA SER A 19 -5.05 4.23 -18.36
C SER A 19 -4.99 5.73 -18.02
N HIS A 20 -4.67 6.06 -16.76
CA HIS A 20 -4.65 7.43 -16.24
C HIS A 20 -3.23 7.95 -15.98
N VAL A 21 -2.22 7.43 -16.71
CA VAL A 21 -0.83 7.88 -16.56
C VAL A 21 -0.70 9.39 -16.77
N GLY A 22 0.11 10.04 -15.94
CA GLY A 22 0.35 11.48 -15.99
C GLY A 22 -0.69 12.33 -15.26
N HIS A 23 -1.80 11.75 -14.81
CA HIS A 23 -2.78 12.49 -14.00
C HIS A 23 -2.31 12.65 -12.54
N GLU A 24 -2.46 13.87 -12.01
CA GLU A 24 -2.31 14.17 -10.58
C GLU A 24 -3.55 13.66 -9.82
N VAL A 25 -3.32 13.00 -8.69
CA VAL A 25 -4.36 12.58 -7.75
C VAL A 25 -4.10 13.12 -6.36
N LEU A 26 -5.18 13.50 -5.68
CA LEU A 26 -5.18 13.93 -4.29
C LEU A 26 -5.63 12.79 -3.39
N ILE A 27 -4.81 12.45 -2.39
CA ILE A 27 -5.06 11.34 -1.48
C ILE A 27 -5.29 11.89 -0.06
N PRO A 28 -6.54 11.87 0.45
CA PRO A 28 -6.85 12.32 1.80
C PRO A 28 -6.57 11.25 2.85
N ARG A 29 -6.52 11.65 4.13
CA ARG A 29 -6.51 10.70 5.25
C ARG A 29 -7.89 10.04 5.39
N ILE A 30 -7.92 8.72 5.42
CA ILE A 30 -9.13 7.93 5.69
C ILE A 30 -9.10 7.34 7.10
N ILE A 31 -10.27 6.98 7.60
CA ILE A 31 -10.44 6.39 8.92
C ILE A 31 -10.67 4.89 8.75
N PHE A 32 -9.83 4.09 9.38
CA PHE A 32 -10.01 2.66 9.52
C PHE A 32 -10.57 2.37 10.91
N LEU A 33 -11.70 1.69 10.95
CA LEU A 33 -12.29 1.15 12.17
C LEU A 33 -11.91 -0.32 12.28
N HIS A 34 -11.60 -0.77 13.50
CA HIS A 34 -11.44 -2.18 13.82
C HIS A 34 -12.51 -2.58 14.83
N ASP A 35 -13.67 -2.92 14.28
CA ASP A 35 -14.78 -3.59 14.93
C ASP A 35 -14.52 -5.11 14.97
N GLY A 36 -14.79 -5.74 16.11
CA GLY A 36 -14.58 -7.20 16.29
C GLY A 36 -13.22 -7.62 16.88
N THR A 37 -12.42 -6.69 17.37
CA THR A 37 -11.25 -7.04 18.21
C THR A 37 -11.69 -7.28 19.66
N LYS A 38 -11.02 -8.17 20.40
CA LYS A 38 -11.25 -8.40 21.85
C LYS A 38 -10.81 -7.21 22.72
N LEU A 39 -10.63 -6.03 22.13
CA LEU A 39 -10.22 -4.82 22.81
C LEU A 39 -11.42 -4.23 23.55
N PRO A 40 -11.24 -3.64 24.75
CA PRO A 40 -12.32 -3.00 25.48
C PRO A 40 -12.77 -1.67 24.86
N PHE A 41 -12.26 -1.30 23.68
CA PHE A 41 -12.57 -0.09 22.95
C PHE A 41 -12.50 -0.33 21.43
N THR A 42 -13.18 0.51 20.66
CA THR A 42 -13.06 0.52 19.20
C THR A 42 -11.78 1.23 18.78
N LEU A 43 -10.85 0.51 18.15
CA LEU A 43 -9.64 1.11 17.60
C LEU A 43 -9.98 1.86 16.30
N ARG A 44 -9.76 3.18 16.31
CA ARG A 44 -9.94 4.06 15.15
C ARG A 44 -8.59 4.62 14.71
N ARG A 45 -8.17 4.30 13.49
CA ARG A 45 -6.90 4.78 12.92
C ARG A 45 -7.15 5.71 11.74
N ARG A 46 -6.73 6.98 11.87
CA ARG A 46 -6.75 7.94 10.76
C ARG A 46 -5.40 7.97 10.07
N GLN A 47 -5.34 7.59 8.80
CA GLN A 47 -4.09 7.52 8.04
C GLN A 47 -4.31 7.75 6.54
N PHE A 48 -3.24 8.10 5.82
CA PHE A 48 -3.29 8.06 4.36
C PHE A 48 -3.36 6.59 3.89
N PRO A 49 -4.19 6.27 2.88
CA PRO A 49 -4.32 4.93 2.31
C PRO A 49 -3.17 4.59 1.36
N ILE A 50 -1.92 4.81 1.79
CA ILE A 50 -0.73 4.51 0.99
C ILE A 50 0.28 3.71 1.81
N ARG A 51 1.17 3.01 1.11
CA ARG A 51 2.32 2.32 1.70
C ARG A 51 3.50 2.46 0.75
N LEU A 52 4.70 2.72 1.29
CA LEU A 52 5.94 2.62 0.51
C LEU A 52 6.12 1.17 0.05
N CYS A 53 6.46 0.98 -1.22
CA CYS A 53 6.38 -0.34 -1.87
C CYS A 53 7.55 -0.66 -2.81
N TYR A 54 8.76 -0.16 -2.54
CA TYR A 54 9.97 -0.59 -3.27
C TYR A 54 10.31 -2.06 -3.02
N ALA A 55 10.15 -2.51 -1.78
CA ALA A 55 10.24 -3.90 -1.39
C ALA A 55 8.97 -4.28 -0.63
N MET A 56 8.47 -5.49 -0.87
CA MET A 56 7.28 -6.02 -0.24
C MET A 56 7.45 -7.51 0.06
N THR A 57 6.78 -7.98 1.09
CA THR A 57 6.76 -9.42 1.40
C THR A 57 5.90 -10.17 0.38
N ILE A 58 6.19 -11.45 0.15
CA ILE A 58 5.45 -12.31 -0.80
C ILE A 58 3.94 -12.25 -0.54
N ASN A 59 3.51 -12.37 0.72
CA ASN A 59 2.09 -12.32 1.06
C ASN A 59 1.42 -10.96 0.76
N LYS A 60 2.21 -9.87 0.68
CA LYS A 60 1.69 -8.55 0.30
C LYS A 60 1.67 -8.32 -1.21
N SER A 61 2.56 -8.98 -1.96
CA SER A 61 2.56 -8.96 -3.42
C SER A 61 1.58 -9.96 -4.04
N GLN A 62 1.06 -10.92 -3.26
CA GLN A 62 0.05 -11.85 -3.74
C GLN A 62 -1.12 -11.10 -4.40
N ARG A 63 -1.53 -11.57 -5.58
CA ARG A 63 -2.57 -10.99 -6.45
C ARG A 63 -2.23 -9.60 -7.03
N GLN A 64 -0.98 -9.15 -6.96
CA GLN A 64 -0.51 -7.97 -7.70
C GLN A 64 0.26 -8.40 -8.95
N SER A 65 0.03 -7.69 -10.05
CA SER A 65 0.83 -7.81 -11.27
C SER A 65 1.92 -6.76 -11.27
N LEU A 66 3.18 -7.17 -11.32
CA LEU A 66 4.35 -6.31 -11.33
C LEU A 66 5.14 -6.57 -12.61
N LYS A 67 5.55 -5.50 -13.31
CA LYS A 67 6.28 -5.61 -14.58
C LYS A 67 7.69 -6.20 -14.38
N GLU A 68 8.37 -5.76 -13.33
CA GLU A 68 9.73 -6.18 -12.97
C GLU A 68 9.80 -6.39 -11.46
N VAL A 69 10.39 -7.52 -11.03
CA VAL A 69 10.49 -7.90 -9.62
C VAL A 69 11.84 -8.55 -9.36
N LEU A 70 12.51 -8.12 -8.30
CA LEU A 70 13.62 -8.85 -7.69
C LEU A 70 13.09 -9.69 -6.52
N SER A 71 13.33 -10.99 -6.55
CA SER A 71 12.97 -11.90 -5.46
C SER A 71 14.22 -12.32 -4.68
N TYR A 72 14.23 -12.08 -3.37
CA TYR A 72 15.30 -12.49 -2.47
C TYR A 72 14.79 -13.55 -1.48
N LEU A 73 15.20 -14.80 -1.67
CA LEU A 73 14.75 -15.96 -0.90
C LEU A 73 15.94 -16.60 -0.16
N PRO A 74 16.30 -16.12 1.05
CA PRO A 74 17.45 -16.65 1.78
C PRO A 74 17.23 -18.05 2.38
N LYS A 75 15.98 -18.54 2.40
CA LYS A 75 15.58 -19.87 2.88
C LYS A 75 14.45 -20.40 1.97
N PRO A 76 14.19 -21.71 1.96
CA PRO A 76 13.00 -22.27 1.32
C PRO A 76 11.74 -21.66 1.96
N VAL A 77 10.90 -21.00 1.16
CA VAL A 77 9.69 -20.29 1.62
C VAL A 77 8.39 -20.87 1.07
N PHE A 78 8.49 -21.79 0.10
CA PHE A 78 7.35 -22.52 -0.45
C PHE A 78 7.46 -23.97 0.00
N ALA A 79 6.40 -24.47 0.61
CA ALA A 79 6.18 -25.90 0.79
C ALA A 79 5.16 -26.29 -0.28
N HIS A 80 5.65 -26.77 -1.42
CA HIS A 80 4.83 -27.46 -2.41
C HIS A 80 5.29 -28.92 -2.43
N GLU A 81 4.35 -29.85 -2.55
CA GLU A 81 4.63 -31.22 -3.03
C GLU A 81 4.92 -31.21 -4.52
#